data_AF-A0A1R1XBK9-F1
#
_entry.id   AF-A0A1R1XBK9-F1
#
_cell.length_a   1.000
_cell.length_b   1.000
_cell.length_c   1.000
_cell.angle_alpha   90.00
_cell.angle_beta   90.00
_cell.angle_gamma   90.00
#
_symmetry.space_group_name_H-M   'P 1'
#
loop_
_entity.id
_entity.type
_entity.pdbx_description
1 polymer ?
#
loop_
_entity_poly.entity_id
_entity_poly.type
_entity_poly.pdbx_seq_one_letter_code
_entity_poly.pdbx_strand_id
1 'polypeptide(L)' 'MTKVLYEFIPEKLLVFIDYGGIMGPEKKDENEISPGIRNFVNEHINNVSKILKRLNEAGLTISLEKPSFGNEHIDIVGYR' A
#
# COMPACT_ATOMS: atom_id res chain seq x y z
N MET A 1 2.33 -9.64 -11.24
CA MET A 1 2.45 -8.51 -10.29
C MET A 1 3.86 -8.34 -9.72
N THR A 2 4.49 -9.40 -9.20
CA THR A 2 5.79 -9.32 -8.48
C THR A 2 6.93 -8.63 -9.23
N LYS A 3 7.17 -8.95 -10.52
CA LYS A 3 8.23 -8.29 -11.30
C LYS A 3 7.99 -6.79 -11.50
N VAL A 4 6.73 -6.37 -11.60
CA VAL A 4 6.34 -4.97 -11.81
C VAL A 4 6.58 -4.15 -10.54
N LEU A 5 6.34 -4.77 -9.37
CA LEU A 5 6.37 -4.11 -8.06
C LEU A 5 7.61 -4.47 -7.22
N TYR A 6 8.63 -5.06 -7.85
CA TYR A 6 9.82 -5.56 -7.17
C TYR A 6 10.50 -4.49 -6.29
N GLU A 7 10.51 -3.24 -6.75
CA GLU A 7 11.10 -2.11 -6.02
C GLU A 7 10.40 -1.74 -4.69
N PHE A 8 9.18 -2.24 -4.47
CA PHE A 8 8.39 -1.97 -3.25
C PHE A 8 8.40 -3.15 -2.26
N ILE A 9 8.92 -4.31 -2.66
CA ILE A 9 8.89 -5.54 -1.87
C ILE A 9 10.22 -5.71 -1.12
N PRO A 10 10.20 -6.12 0.16
CA PRO A 10 9.03 -6.36 1.01
C PRO A 10 8.60 -5.12 1.79
N GLU A 11 9.38 -4.04 1.76
CA GLU A 11 9.31 -2.92 2.70
C GLU A 11 7.97 -2.18 2.71
N LYS A 12 7.36 -2.01 1.52
CA LYS A 12 6.12 -1.24 1.34
C LYS A 12 4.97 -2.11 0.85
N LEU A 13 5.27 -3.28 0.34
CA LEU A 13 4.30 -4.15 -0.30
C LEU A 13 4.59 -5.62 0.01
N LEU A 14 3.57 -6.28 0.52
CA LEU A 14 3.49 -7.74 0.54
C LEU A 14 2.70 -8.21 -0.68
N VAL A 15 3.20 -9.24 -1.36
CA VAL A 15 2.55 -9.82 -2.55
C VAL A 15 2.43 -11.33 -2.39
N PHE A 16 1.23 -11.85 -2.67
CA PHE A 16 0.95 -13.27 -2.79
C PHE A 16 0.10 -13.54 -4.04
N ILE A 17 0.77 -13.98 -5.12
CA ILE A 17 0.18 -14.21 -6.45
C ILE A 17 -0.53 -12.93 -6.97
N ASP A 18 -1.85 -12.85 -6.79
CA ASP A 18 -2.71 -11.73 -7.20
C ASP A 18 -3.21 -10.89 -6.00
N TYR A 19 -2.96 -11.35 -4.78
CA TYR A 19 -3.25 -10.60 -3.55
C TYR A 19 -2.04 -9.77 -3.16
N GLY A 20 -2.30 -8.63 -2.54
CA GLY A 20 -1.24 -7.79 -2.02
C GLY A 20 -1.72 -6.88 -0.90
N GLY A 21 -0.78 -6.48 -0.07
CA GLY A 21 -0.98 -5.56 1.03
C GLY A 21 0.03 -4.44 0.96
N ILE A 22 -0.44 -3.21 0.78
CA ILE A 22 0.43 -2.03 0.88
C ILE A 22 0.53 -1.70 2.36
N MET A 23 1.75 -1.70 2.89
CA MET A 23 1.98 -1.49 4.32
C MET A 23 2.19 0.00 4.63
N GLY A 24 1.78 0.38 5.84
CA GLY A 24 2.23 1.64 6.44
C GLY A 24 3.69 1.56 6.88
N PRO A 25 4.30 2.68 7.28
CA PRO A 25 5.64 2.66 7.85
C PRO A 25 5.66 1.88 9.17
N GLU A 26 6.76 1.17 9.43
CA GLU A 26 6.96 0.37 10.65
C GLU A 26 6.87 1.24 11.92
N LYS A 27 7.44 2.46 11.85
CA LYS A 27 7.33 3.47 12.89
C LYS A 27 6.37 4.56 12.44
N LYS A 28 5.30 4.76 13.22
CA LYS A 28 4.34 5.83 12.98
C LYS A 28 4.91 7.15 13.48
N ASP A 29 5.27 8.03 12.55
CA ASP A 29 5.50 9.44 12.85
C ASP A 29 4.16 10.17 13.01
N GLU A 30 3.77 10.37 14.26
CA GLU A 30 2.49 10.99 14.66
C GLU A 30 2.47 12.51 14.49
N ASN A 31 3.58 13.14 14.07
CA ASN A 31 3.62 14.59 13.83
C ASN A 31 2.62 14.98 12.73
N GLU A 32 1.92 16.09 12.94
CA GLU A 32 1.02 16.64 11.92
C GLU A 32 1.80 17.48 10.90
N ILE A 33 1.68 17.13 9.62
CA ILE A 33 2.24 17.93 8.51
C ILE A 33 1.27 19.03 8.05
N SER A 34 -0.01 18.85 8.35
CA SER A 34 -1.10 19.78 8.14
C SER A 34 -2.22 19.43 9.12
N PRO A 35 -3.16 20.35 9.43
CA PRO A 35 -4.19 20.11 10.43
C PRO A 35 -4.93 18.79 10.21
N GLY A 36 -4.81 17.86 11.16
CA GLY A 36 -5.46 16.55 11.14
C GLY A 36 -4.82 15.49 10.23
N ILE A 37 -3.67 15.77 9.60
CA ILE A 37 -2.94 14.80 8.77
C ILE A 37 -1.59 14.49 9.42
N ARG A 38 -1.48 13.29 9.96
CA ARG A 38 -0.23 12.77 10.52
C ARG A 38 0.71 12.33 9.41
N ASN A 39 2.01 12.51 9.62
CA ASN A 39 3.02 12.27 8.62
C ASN A 39 2.98 10.81 8.10
N PHE A 40 2.83 9.83 8.99
CA PHE A 40 2.77 8.41 8.58
C PHE A 40 1.58 8.09 7.67
N VAL A 41 0.45 8.79 7.83
CA VAL A 41 -0.74 8.63 6.97
C VAL A 41 -0.45 9.19 5.58
N ASN A 42 0.13 10.39 5.53
CA ASN A 42 0.54 11.01 4.26
C ASN A 42 1.57 10.16 3.53
N GLU A 43 2.58 9.65 4.23
CA GLU A 43 3.59 8.74 3.65
C GLU A 43 2.92 7.50 3.05
N HIS A 44 2.02 6.86 3.79
CA HIS A 44 1.30 5.68 3.32
C HIS A 44 0.46 5.96 2.06
N ILE A 45 -0.31 7.06 2.04
CA ILE A 45 -1.10 7.46 0.86
C ILE A 45 -0.20 7.72 -0.36
N ASN A 46 0.97 8.34 -0.16
CA ASN A 46 1.93 8.54 -1.24
C ASN A 46 2.50 7.23 -1.78
N ASN A 47 2.76 6.24 -0.92
CA ASN A 47 3.18 4.90 -1.34
C ASN A 47 2.07 4.18 -2.11
N VAL A 48 0.81 4.25 -1.64
CA VAL A 48 -0.36 3.72 -2.35
C VAL A 48 -0.45 4.31 -3.76
N SER A 49 -0.39 5.64 -3.88
CA SER A 49 -0.46 6.33 -5.18
C SER A 49 0.65 5.88 -6.15
N LYS A 50 1.90 5.76 -5.67
CA LYS A 50 3.03 5.28 -6.49
C LYS A 50 2.83 3.85 -6.98
N ILE A 51 2.37 2.95 -6.10
CA ILE A 51 2.14 1.54 -6.45
C ILE A 51 0.99 1.41 -7.45
N LEU A 52 -0.12 2.13 -7.24
CA LEU A 52 -1.26 2.15 -8.17
C LEU A 52 -0.84 2.68 -9.55
N LYS A 53 -0.03 3.75 -9.58
CA LYS A 53 0.52 4.29 -10.83
C LYS A 53 1.39 3.26 -11.55
N ARG A 54 2.29 2.58 -10.83
CA ARG A 54 3.17 1.56 -11.40
C ARG A 54 2.39 0.37 -11.99
N LEU A 55 1.33 -0.07 -11.30
CA LEU A 55 0.42 -1.10 -11.80
C LEU A 55 -0.24 -0.66 -13.12
N ASN A 56 -0.77 0.57 -13.16
CA ASN A 56 -1.41 1.13 -14.35
C ASN A 56 -0.43 1.25 -15.53
N GLU A 57 0.79 1.76 -15.31
CA GLU A 57 1.83 1.87 -16.34
C GLU A 57 2.27 0.52 -16.91
N ALA A 58 2.17 -0.55 -16.12
CA ALA A 58 2.45 -1.91 -16.56
C ALA A 58 1.26 -2.59 -17.25
N GLY A 59 0.13 -1.89 -17.44
CA GLY A 59 -1.08 -2.43 -18.05
C GLY A 59 -1.87 -3.39 -17.14
N LEU A 60 -1.60 -3.37 -15.83
CA LEU A 60 -2.35 -4.15 -14.85
C LEU A 60 -3.57 -3.37 -14.37
N THR A 61 -4.63 -4.09 -13.99
CA THR A 61 -5.87 -3.52 -13.47
C THR A 61 -6.15 -4.02 -12.06
N ILE A 62 -6.92 -3.24 -11.30
CA ILE A 62 -7.37 -3.59 -9.95
C ILE A 62 -8.89 -3.56 -9.97
N SER A 63 -9.51 -4.54 -9.31
CA SER A 63 -10.96 -4.53 -9.11
C SER A 63 -11.35 -3.33 -8.24
N LEU A 64 -12.41 -2.61 -8.60
CA LEU A 64 -12.86 -1.45 -7.84
C LEU A 64 -13.46 -1.84 -6.46
N GLU A 65 -14.14 -2.99 -6.39
CA GLU A 65 -14.94 -3.38 -5.22
C GLU A 65 -14.16 -4.18 -4.16
N LYS A 66 -13.01 -4.74 -4.53
CA LYS A 66 -12.22 -5.62 -3.66
C LYS A 66 -11.28 -4.91 -2.67
N PRO A 67 -10.54 -3.85 -3.04
CA PRO A 67 -9.55 -3.27 -2.14
C PRO A 67 -10.22 -2.49 -1.01
N SER A 68 -9.62 -2.55 0.17
CA SER A 68 -9.94 -1.69 1.30
C SER A 68 -8.70 -0.86 1.66
N PHE A 69 -8.90 0.39 2.06
CA PHE A 69 -7.82 1.35 2.28
C PHE A 69 -7.90 1.95 3.69
N GLY A 70 -6.74 2.28 4.26
CA GLY A 70 -6.66 2.99 5.55
C GLY A 70 -7.03 2.14 6.77
N ASN A 71 -7.04 0.82 6.62
CA ASN A 71 -7.23 -0.09 7.76
C ASN A 71 -5.97 -0.11 8.63
N GLU A 72 -6.13 -0.32 9.93
CA GLU A 72 -5.00 -0.51 10.85
C GLU A 72 -4.21 -1.79 10.54
N HIS A 73 -4.88 -2.79 9.98
CA HIS A 73 -4.34 -4.08 9.58
C HIS A 73 -5.20 -4.69 8.47
N ILE A 74 -4.65 -5.66 7.76
CA ILE A 74 -5.31 -6.40 6.68
C ILE A 74 -5.04 -7.88 6.88
N ASP A 75 -5.95 -8.72 6.40
CA ASP A 75 -5.71 -10.15 6.32
C ASP A 75 -5.30 -10.51 4.89
N ILE A 76 -4.13 -11.14 4.74
CA ILE A 76 -3.65 -11.66 3.46
C ILE A 76 -3.66 -13.18 3.55
N VAL A 77 -4.42 -13.82 2.66
CA VAL A 77 -4.55 -15.30 2.57
C VAL A 77 -4.84 -16.01 3.90
N GLY A 78 -5.63 -15.37 4.76
CA GLY A 78 -6.03 -15.90 6.06
C GLY A 78 -5.04 -15.63 7.20
N TYR A 79 -4.02 -14.80 6.97
CA TYR A 79 -3.05 -14.37 7.97
C TYR A 79 -3.13 -12.86 8.18
N ARG A 80 -3.05 -12.44 9.44
CA ARG A 80 -3.04 -11.04 9.86
C ARG A 80 -1.62 -10.54 10.10
#